data_AF-A0A182PEU1-F1
#
_entry.id   AF-A0A182PEU1-F1
#
_cell.length_a   1.000
_cell.length_b   1.000
_cell.length_c   1.000
_cell.angle_alpha   90.00
_cell.angle_beta   90.00
_cell.angle_gamma   90.00
#
_symmetry.space_group_name_H-M   'P 1'
#
loop_
_entity.id
_entity.type
_entity.pdbx_description
1 polymer ?
#
loop_
_entity_poly.entity_id
_entity_poly.type
_entity_poly.pdbx_seq_one_letter_code
_entity_poly.pdbx_strand_id
1 'polypeptide(L)'
;MNTGFNWIPWTSHQGIPPAAVYAGNDQDGSPIYVGRAYHEGDQLPAKVIPSKQAAYVSHNGLEIFKTHFEVLTGTGFTWVHSGNGHVPANAVLAGNTTTGEQLYVGRTHHEGSLTPGKIHRSHGCLYIPFGGAEQSFLSYEVLVGQQRTTWQHCSAHAPMPPNAVLAGNDSDGSPIYVGRTYHEGDQLPAKVLPTKQIAYVCHNGQEIPKHSFEVLIGGQVSWVPSGFGSVPPNAVFGGRTSSGEALYIGRAHYMGSLTPGKIHPSHQTLYIPYAGSEIPIKNYEVLIEH
;
A
#
# COMPACT_ATOMS: atom_id res chain seq x y z
N MET A 1 10.90 11.28 -3.00
CA MET A 1 11.80 10.54 -2.08
C MET A 1 11.33 9.10 -2.07
N ASN A 2 12.26 8.15 -2.23
CA ASN A 2 12.07 6.70 -2.47
C ASN A 2 10.70 6.13 -2.10
N THR A 3 9.88 5.82 -3.11
CA THR A 3 8.80 4.82 -3.03
C THR A 3 9.38 3.40 -3.08
N GLY A 4 10.57 3.22 -2.52
CA GLY A 4 11.41 2.04 -2.74
C GLY A 4 10.93 0.88 -1.89
N PHE A 5 10.51 -0.21 -2.53
CA PHE A 5 10.37 -1.49 -1.88
C PHE A 5 11.63 -1.83 -1.06
N ASN A 6 11.46 -2.47 0.11
CA ASN A 6 12.58 -2.75 1.00
C ASN A 6 13.36 -3.98 0.55
N TRP A 7 14.50 -3.75 -0.09
CA TRP A 7 15.44 -4.78 -0.53
C TRP A 7 16.62 -4.83 0.43
N ILE A 8 16.89 -5.99 1.02
CA ILE A 8 17.98 -6.15 1.97
C ILE A 8 19.06 -7.05 1.38
N PRO A 9 20.34 -6.64 1.39
CA PRO A 9 21.45 -7.49 1.00
C PRO A 9 21.47 -8.76 1.83
N TRP A 10 21.68 -9.90 1.17
CA TRP A 10 21.64 -11.22 1.78
C TRP A 10 22.64 -12.17 1.11
N THR A 11 22.86 -13.31 1.74
CA THR A 11 23.71 -14.37 1.20
C THR A 11 23.04 -15.72 1.33
N SER A 12 23.42 -16.66 0.46
CA SER A 12 22.90 -18.03 0.41
C SER A 12 22.95 -18.78 1.74
N HIS A 13 23.91 -18.45 2.62
CA HIS A 13 24.18 -19.22 3.84
C HIS A 13 23.48 -18.69 5.10
N GLN A 14 22.79 -17.54 5.01
CA GLN A 14 22.24 -16.83 6.18
C GLN A 14 20.78 -17.21 6.51
N GLY A 15 20.19 -18.18 5.82
CA GLY A 15 18.77 -18.53 5.99
C GLY A 15 17.87 -17.53 5.25
N ILE A 16 16.76 -17.10 5.87
CA ILE A 16 15.86 -16.09 5.29
C ILE A 16 15.57 -14.99 6.32
N PRO A 17 15.55 -13.70 5.91
CA PRO A 17 15.28 -12.61 6.83
C PRO A 17 13.79 -12.56 7.24
N PRO A 18 13.46 -11.97 8.41
CA PRO A 18 12.09 -11.74 8.81
C PRO A 18 11.30 -10.93 7.76
N ALA A 19 10.01 -11.26 7.61
CA ALA A 19 9.12 -10.62 6.65
C ALA A 19 9.57 -10.70 5.18
N ALA A 20 10.40 -11.68 4.81
CA ALA A 20 10.69 -11.97 3.41
C ALA A 20 9.40 -12.30 2.63
N VAL A 21 9.27 -11.72 1.44
CA VAL A 21 8.08 -11.89 0.62
C VAL A 21 8.05 -13.28 -0.01
N TYR A 22 7.07 -14.08 0.41
CA TYR A 22 6.85 -15.43 -0.10
C TYR A 22 6.40 -15.39 -1.56
N ALA A 23 7.10 -16.15 -2.41
CA ALA A 23 6.81 -16.25 -3.83
C ALA A 23 6.00 -17.50 -4.19
N GLY A 24 6.26 -18.61 -3.49
CA GLY A 24 5.64 -19.90 -3.76
C GLY A 24 6.47 -21.04 -3.17
N ASN A 25 6.36 -22.23 -3.75
CA ASN A 25 7.03 -23.43 -3.28
C ASN A 25 7.76 -24.13 -4.42
N ASP A 26 8.89 -24.74 -4.12
CA ASP A 26 9.62 -25.57 -5.06
C ASP A 26 9.01 -26.96 -5.19
N GLN A 27 9.55 -27.80 -6.09
CA GLN A 27 9.02 -29.15 -6.37
C GLN A 27 8.99 -30.06 -5.14
N ASP A 28 9.92 -29.86 -4.20
CA ASP A 28 9.99 -30.61 -2.93
C ASP A 28 9.20 -29.96 -1.79
N GLY A 29 8.43 -28.91 -2.08
CA GLY A 29 7.65 -28.14 -1.10
C GLY A 29 8.46 -27.08 -0.36
N SER A 30 9.77 -26.94 -0.60
CA SER A 30 10.58 -25.89 0.02
C SER A 30 10.03 -24.50 -0.32
N PRO A 31 9.97 -23.56 0.65
CA PRO A 31 9.50 -22.22 0.38
C PRO A 31 10.47 -21.46 -0.53
N ILE A 32 9.90 -20.71 -1.48
CA ILE A 32 10.60 -19.81 -2.38
C ILE A 32 10.24 -18.37 -2.01
N TYR A 33 11.24 -17.48 -2.00
CA TYR A 33 11.07 -16.06 -1.70
C TYR A 33 11.51 -15.18 -2.87
N VAL A 34 10.97 -13.97 -2.89
CA VAL A 34 11.29 -12.95 -3.88
C VAL A 34 12.64 -12.32 -3.56
N GLY A 35 13.59 -12.47 -4.49
CA GLY A 35 14.86 -11.77 -4.43
C GLY A 35 15.14 -10.98 -5.70
N ARG A 36 16.31 -10.35 -5.73
CA ARG A 36 16.95 -9.82 -6.94
C ARG A 36 18.46 -9.95 -6.83
N ALA A 37 19.15 -10.08 -7.95
CA ALA A 37 20.60 -10.17 -7.97
C ALA A 37 21.18 -9.55 -9.22
N TYR A 38 22.39 -9.02 -9.07
CA TYR A 38 23.15 -8.47 -10.19
C TYR A 38 23.82 -9.59 -11.00
N HIS A 39 23.76 -9.52 -12.33
CA HIS A 39 24.49 -10.41 -13.23
C HIS A 39 24.76 -9.71 -14.57
N GLU A 40 26.03 -9.63 -14.95
CA GLU A 40 26.48 -9.15 -16.28
C GLU A 40 25.93 -7.78 -16.72
N GLY A 41 25.75 -6.84 -15.78
CA GLY A 41 25.23 -5.49 -16.09
C GLY A 41 23.78 -5.29 -15.68
N ASP A 42 23.03 -6.38 -15.54
CA ASP A 42 21.61 -6.36 -15.26
C ASP A 42 21.34 -6.58 -13.77
N GLN A 43 20.31 -5.90 -13.25
CA GLN A 43 19.69 -6.26 -11.98
C GLN A 43 18.45 -7.11 -12.28
N LEU A 44 18.47 -8.36 -11.84
CA LEU A 44 17.48 -9.37 -12.24
C LEU A 44 16.65 -9.87 -11.05
N PRO A 45 15.32 -10.04 -11.19
CA PRO A 45 14.50 -10.79 -10.25
C PRO A 45 15.04 -12.20 -10.01
N ALA A 46 15.01 -12.66 -8.76
CA ALA A 46 15.60 -13.92 -8.32
C ALA A 46 14.63 -14.84 -7.57
N LYS A 47 14.76 -16.14 -7.82
CA LYS A 47 14.17 -17.26 -7.07
C LYS A 47 15.09 -17.58 -5.89
N VAL A 48 14.68 -17.28 -4.65
CA VAL A 48 15.50 -17.56 -3.44
C VAL A 48 14.94 -18.77 -2.70
N ILE A 49 15.76 -19.79 -2.46
CA ILE A 49 15.39 -21.05 -1.81
C ILE A 49 16.32 -21.29 -0.60
N PRO A 50 15.92 -20.89 0.62
CA PRO A 50 16.79 -20.94 1.79
C PRO A 50 17.26 -22.35 2.17
N SER A 51 16.38 -23.35 2.05
CA SER A 51 16.71 -24.76 2.36
C SER A 51 17.80 -25.32 1.44
N LYS A 52 17.94 -24.77 0.22
CA LYS A 52 18.96 -25.15 -0.76
C LYS A 52 20.17 -24.23 -0.75
N GLN A 53 20.16 -23.20 0.12
CA GLN A 53 21.16 -22.14 0.15
C GLN A 53 21.42 -21.57 -1.25
N ALA A 54 20.35 -21.28 -1.99
CA ALA A 54 20.46 -20.92 -3.39
C ALA A 54 19.57 -19.73 -3.75
N ALA A 55 20.10 -18.88 -4.62
CA ALA A 55 19.31 -17.92 -5.37
C ALA A 55 19.61 -18.10 -6.86
N TYR A 56 18.59 -18.00 -7.70
CA TYR A 56 18.72 -18.17 -9.14
C TYR A 56 18.10 -16.99 -9.89
N VAL A 57 18.74 -16.56 -10.97
CA VAL A 57 18.21 -15.57 -11.92
C VAL A 57 18.19 -16.16 -13.31
N SER A 58 17.25 -15.72 -14.15
CA SER A 58 17.21 -16.09 -15.56
C SER A 58 18.03 -15.10 -16.38
N HIS A 59 18.97 -15.57 -17.18
CA HIS A 59 19.77 -14.73 -18.07
C HIS A 59 20.21 -15.50 -19.32
N ASN A 60 19.98 -14.91 -20.50
CA ASN A 60 20.40 -15.44 -21.80
C ASN A 60 20.13 -16.95 -22.00
N GLY A 61 18.92 -17.42 -21.70
CA GLY A 61 18.55 -18.82 -21.89
C GLY A 61 18.93 -19.76 -20.73
N LEU A 62 19.61 -19.27 -19.68
CA LEU A 62 20.14 -20.09 -18.60
C LEU A 62 19.56 -19.71 -17.22
N GLU A 63 19.55 -20.70 -16.33
CA GLU A 63 19.39 -20.51 -14.88
C GLU A 63 20.77 -20.28 -14.24
N ILE A 64 20.97 -19.10 -13.66
CA ILE A 64 22.26 -18.68 -13.10
C ILE A 64 22.19 -18.66 -11.57
N PHE A 65 23.09 -19.40 -10.94
CA PHE A 65 23.24 -19.44 -9.48
C PHE A 65 23.91 -18.17 -8.92
N LYS A 66 23.40 -17.66 -7.81
CA LYS A 66 23.85 -16.45 -7.12
C LYS A 66 24.11 -16.71 -5.63
N THR A 67 25.30 -16.35 -5.16
CA THR A 67 25.68 -16.40 -3.73
C THR A 67 25.35 -15.11 -2.98
N HIS A 68 25.29 -13.99 -3.70
CA HIS A 68 24.97 -12.66 -3.19
C HIS A 68 23.76 -12.12 -3.95
N PHE A 69 22.77 -11.67 -3.20
CA PHE A 69 21.49 -11.20 -3.72
C PHE A 69 20.85 -10.27 -2.69
N GLU A 70 19.72 -9.68 -3.05
CA GLU A 70 18.86 -8.96 -2.11
C GLU A 70 17.54 -9.71 -1.97
N VAL A 71 16.96 -9.69 -0.78
CA VAL A 71 15.63 -10.26 -0.50
C VAL A 71 14.64 -9.12 -0.34
N LEU A 72 13.47 -9.25 -0.98
CA LEU A 72 12.37 -8.32 -0.76
C LEU A 72 11.73 -8.63 0.60
N THR A 73 11.57 -7.61 1.44
CA THR A 73 10.90 -7.73 2.72
C THR A 73 9.77 -6.72 2.87
N GLY A 74 8.76 -7.08 3.66
CA GLY A 74 7.64 -6.19 4.00
C GLY A 74 6.29 -6.89 3.94
N THR A 75 5.24 -6.08 4.03
CA THR A 75 3.83 -6.52 3.95
C THR A 75 3.10 -5.70 2.89
N GLY A 76 1.84 -6.04 2.62
CA GLY A 76 1.05 -5.33 1.60
C GLY A 76 1.45 -5.71 0.18
N PHE A 77 1.80 -6.96 -0.06
CA PHE A 77 2.01 -7.48 -1.41
C PHE A 77 0.88 -8.43 -1.79
N THR A 78 0.43 -8.37 -3.04
CA THR A 78 -0.51 -9.34 -3.60
C THR A 78 -0.09 -9.76 -5.00
N TRP A 79 -0.59 -10.90 -5.45
CA TRP A 79 -0.33 -11.47 -6.76
C TRP A 79 -1.55 -11.28 -7.66
N VAL A 80 -1.36 -10.68 -8.82
CA VAL A 80 -2.44 -10.34 -9.76
C VAL A 80 -2.22 -11.06 -11.08
N HIS A 81 -3.22 -11.81 -11.55
CA HIS A 81 -3.17 -12.48 -12.85
C HIS A 81 -2.96 -11.47 -13.99
N SER A 82 -2.05 -11.80 -14.91
CA SER A 82 -1.68 -11.00 -16.07
C SER A 82 -1.10 -11.89 -17.17
N GLY A 83 -0.64 -11.29 -18.27
CA GLY A 83 0.03 -12.00 -19.33
C GLY A 83 0.51 -11.12 -20.47
N ASN A 84 1.20 -11.72 -21.44
CA ASN A 84 1.63 -11.10 -22.70
C ASN A 84 2.40 -9.76 -22.52
N GLY A 85 3.25 -9.69 -21.49
CA GLY A 85 4.04 -8.50 -21.15
C GLY A 85 3.26 -7.42 -20.39
N HIS A 86 1.96 -7.63 -20.11
CA HIS A 86 1.18 -6.71 -19.30
C HIS A 86 1.67 -6.72 -17.85
N VAL A 87 1.81 -5.52 -17.29
CA VAL A 87 2.23 -5.27 -15.92
C VAL A 87 1.25 -4.24 -15.33
N PRO A 88 0.49 -4.59 -14.27
CA PRO A 88 -0.45 -3.68 -13.64
C PRO A 88 0.26 -2.52 -12.92
N ALA A 89 -0.52 -1.50 -12.56
CA ALA A 89 -0.02 -0.42 -11.71
C ALA A 89 0.50 -0.97 -10.37
N ASN A 90 1.51 -0.30 -9.81
CA ASN A 90 2.17 -0.67 -8.55
C ASN A 90 2.89 -2.03 -8.54
N ALA A 91 3.15 -2.60 -9.72
CA ALA A 91 4.00 -3.78 -9.83
C ALA A 91 5.39 -3.54 -9.21
N VAL A 92 5.90 -4.58 -8.55
CA VAL A 92 7.20 -4.53 -7.89
C VAL A 92 8.30 -4.49 -8.94
N LEU A 93 8.90 -3.31 -9.11
CA LEU A 93 10.11 -3.12 -9.89
C LEU A 93 11.28 -3.77 -9.13
N ALA A 94 11.86 -4.80 -9.72
CA ALA A 94 12.92 -5.61 -9.10
C ALA A 94 14.28 -5.47 -9.80
N GLY A 95 14.34 -4.78 -10.93
CA GLY A 95 15.60 -4.38 -11.52
C GLY A 95 15.44 -3.80 -12.91
N ASN A 96 16.54 -3.78 -13.63
CA ASN A 96 16.62 -3.20 -14.95
C ASN A 96 17.73 -3.90 -15.76
N THR A 97 17.54 -3.96 -17.07
CA THR A 97 18.60 -4.36 -17.99
C THR A 97 19.66 -3.26 -18.08
N THR A 98 20.79 -3.59 -18.69
CA THR A 98 21.90 -2.67 -18.99
C THR A 98 21.45 -1.53 -19.90
N THR A 99 20.43 -1.74 -20.75
CA THR A 99 19.82 -0.70 -21.59
C THR A 99 18.80 0.17 -20.85
N GLY A 100 18.51 -0.14 -19.59
CA GLY A 100 17.57 0.59 -18.74
C GLY A 100 16.13 0.08 -18.81
N GLU A 101 15.85 -1.03 -19.50
CA GLU A 101 14.50 -1.59 -19.50
C GLU A 101 14.15 -2.14 -18.11
N GLN A 102 12.99 -1.74 -17.60
CA GLN A 102 12.50 -2.13 -16.28
C GLN A 102 12.03 -3.59 -16.24
N LEU A 103 12.45 -4.32 -15.20
CA LEU A 103 12.08 -5.71 -14.96
C LEU A 103 11.25 -5.83 -13.68
N TYR A 104 10.17 -6.60 -13.76
CA TYR A 104 9.22 -6.77 -12.66
C TYR A 104 9.20 -8.21 -12.16
N VAL A 105 8.73 -8.40 -10.93
CA VAL A 105 8.55 -9.74 -10.35
C VAL A 105 7.24 -10.35 -10.86
N GLY A 106 7.36 -11.49 -11.51
CA GLY A 106 6.22 -12.36 -11.80
C GLY A 106 6.43 -13.76 -11.24
N ARG A 107 5.39 -14.57 -11.22
CA ARG A 107 5.47 -16.01 -10.91
C ARG A 107 4.52 -16.83 -11.77
N THR A 108 4.79 -18.11 -11.87
CA THR A 108 3.89 -19.06 -12.55
C THR A 108 4.03 -20.47 -11.97
N HIS A 109 3.05 -21.32 -12.27
CA HIS A 109 3.14 -22.75 -11.98
C HIS A 109 3.89 -23.45 -13.11
N HIS A 110 4.94 -24.20 -12.76
CA HIS A 110 5.69 -25.02 -13.70
C HIS A 110 6.24 -26.27 -13.01
N GLU A 111 5.97 -27.45 -13.58
CA GLU A 111 6.46 -28.76 -13.10
C GLU A 111 6.35 -28.98 -11.58
N GLY A 112 5.19 -28.64 -10.99
CA GLY A 112 4.93 -28.81 -9.56
C GLY A 112 5.51 -27.71 -8.66
N SER A 113 6.20 -26.73 -9.22
CA SER A 113 6.72 -25.54 -8.54
C SER A 113 5.83 -24.32 -8.82
N LEU A 114 5.61 -23.47 -7.81
CA LEU A 114 5.11 -22.10 -7.98
C LEU A 114 6.32 -21.17 -7.81
N THR A 115 6.87 -20.69 -8.92
CA THR A 115 8.21 -20.07 -8.92
C THR A 115 8.21 -18.67 -9.51
N PRO A 116 8.94 -17.72 -8.91
CA PRO A 116 9.08 -16.38 -9.43
C PRO A 116 10.13 -16.31 -10.56
N GLY A 117 10.10 -15.20 -11.27
CA GLY A 117 11.03 -14.86 -12.33
C GLY A 117 10.90 -13.42 -12.78
N LYS A 118 11.52 -13.10 -13.92
CA LYS A 118 11.55 -11.74 -14.50
C LYS A 118 10.46 -11.55 -15.55
N ILE A 119 9.58 -10.57 -15.35
CA ILE A 119 8.68 -10.11 -16.41
C ILE A 119 9.44 -9.11 -17.27
N HIS A 120 9.56 -9.41 -18.56
CA HIS A 120 10.21 -8.56 -19.55
C HIS A 120 9.14 -8.04 -20.52
N ARG A 121 8.75 -6.77 -20.35
CA ARG A 121 7.57 -6.22 -21.00
C ARG A 121 7.71 -6.19 -22.52
N SER A 122 8.87 -5.77 -23.03
CA SER A 122 9.13 -5.73 -24.48
C SER A 122 9.18 -7.12 -25.13
N HIS A 123 9.52 -8.17 -24.37
CA HIS A 123 9.52 -9.56 -24.86
C HIS A 123 8.14 -10.23 -24.70
N GLY A 124 7.19 -9.58 -24.02
CA GLY A 124 5.83 -10.11 -23.86
C GLY A 124 5.69 -11.28 -22.90
N CYS A 125 6.67 -11.57 -22.03
CA CYS A 125 6.65 -12.79 -21.23
C CYS A 125 7.29 -12.66 -19.83
N LEU A 126 6.97 -13.65 -18.99
CA LEU A 126 7.71 -14.00 -17.78
C LEU A 126 8.79 -15.03 -18.12
N TYR A 127 10.02 -14.80 -17.68
CA TYR A 127 11.10 -15.79 -17.67
C TYR A 127 11.34 -16.31 -16.27
N ILE A 128 11.35 -17.63 -16.06
CA ILE A 128 11.71 -18.25 -14.78
C ILE A 128 13.03 -19.02 -14.90
N PRO A 129 13.87 -19.04 -13.85
CA PRO A 129 15.02 -19.94 -13.77
C PRO A 129 14.53 -21.31 -13.27
N PHE A 130 14.74 -22.34 -14.08
CA PHE A 130 14.29 -23.68 -13.71
C PHE A 130 15.05 -24.79 -14.46
N GLY A 131 15.62 -25.73 -13.72
CA GLY A 131 16.22 -26.95 -14.28
C GLY A 131 17.49 -26.68 -15.10
N GLY A 132 18.24 -25.62 -14.78
CA GLY A 132 19.40 -25.18 -15.54
C GLY A 132 19.09 -24.25 -16.73
N ALA A 133 17.81 -24.03 -17.05
CA ALA A 133 17.38 -23.24 -18.19
C ALA A 133 16.53 -22.02 -17.78
N GLU A 134 16.48 -21.04 -18.67
CA GLU A 134 15.48 -19.98 -18.65
C GLU A 134 14.25 -20.42 -19.45
N GLN A 135 13.09 -20.40 -18.82
CA GLN A 135 11.82 -20.81 -19.44
C GLN A 135 10.86 -19.64 -19.55
N SER A 136 10.18 -19.51 -20.68
CA SER A 136 9.29 -18.36 -20.99
C SER A 136 7.81 -18.72 -20.91
N PHE A 137 7.01 -17.82 -20.34
CA PHE A 137 5.57 -17.99 -20.13
C PHE A 137 4.80 -16.72 -20.48
N LEU A 138 3.67 -16.90 -21.18
CA LEU A 138 2.78 -15.79 -21.56
C LEU A 138 1.69 -15.51 -20.53
N SER A 139 1.38 -16.46 -19.64
CA SER A 139 0.41 -16.31 -18.55
C SER A 139 1.13 -16.44 -17.22
N TYR A 140 0.91 -15.47 -16.33
CA TYR A 140 1.63 -15.38 -15.06
C TYR A 140 0.85 -14.52 -14.05
N GLU A 141 1.30 -14.49 -12.81
CA GLU A 141 0.89 -13.49 -11.84
C GLU A 141 1.99 -12.44 -11.68
N VAL A 142 1.62 -11.18 -11.48
CA VAL A 142 2.54 -10.08 -11.16
C VAL A 142 2.46 -9.77 -9.67
N LEU A 143 3.62 -9.61 -9.03
CA LEU A 143 3.68 -9.11 -7.67
C LEU A 143 3.41 -7.60 -7.68
N VAL A 144 2.36 -7.16 -7.00
CA VAL A 144 2.05 -5.74 -6.81
C VAL A 144 2.18 -5.36 -5.35
N GLY A 145 2.79 -4.21 -5.10
CA GLY A 145 2.75 -3.59 -3.77
C GLY A 145 1.46 -2.80 -3.62
N GLN A 146 0.62 -3.21 -2.68
CA GLN A 146 -0.42 -2.34 -2.16
C GLN A 146 0.28 -1.15 -1.49
N GLN A 147 0.21 0.02 -2.13
CA GLN A 147 0.41 1.25 -1.39
C GLN A 147 -0.68 1.24 -0.33
N ARG A 148 -0.32 1.08 0.94
CA ARG A 148 -1.26 1.30 2.04
C ARG A 148 -1.24 2.77 2.39
N THR A 149 -2.37 3.25 2.84
CA THR A 149 -2.48 4.54 3.48
C THR A 149 -1.56 4.58 4.70
N THR A 150 -0.90 5.70 4.90
CA THR A 150 -0.06 5.95 6.06
C THR A 150 -0.42 7.29 6.66
N TRP A 151 -0.34 7.39 7.98
CA TRP A 151 -0.53 8.65 8.70
C TRP A 151 0.80 9.39 8.79
N GLN A 152 0.85 10.59 8.22
CA GLN A 152 2.04 11.44 8.24
C GLN A 152 1.79 12.68 9.09
N HIS A 153 2.64 12.92 10.09
CA HIS A 153 2.59 14.14 10.89
C HIS A 153 2.75 15.39 10.01
N CYS A 154 1.91 16.38 10.24
CA CYS A 154 1.87 17.65 9.52
C CYS A 154 1.52 18.78 10.51
N SER A 155 1.98 20.00 10.20
CA SER A 155 1.54 21.19 10.92
C SER A 155 0.70 22.07 10.00
N ALA A 156 -0.16 22.88 10.61
CA ALA A 156 -1.01 23.86 9.93
C ALA A 156 -0.27 24.76 8.92
N HIS A 157 1.00 25.08 9.20
CA HIS A 157 1.80 25.99 8.39
C HIS A 157 2.74 25.26 7.40
N ALA A 158 2.80 23.92 7.46
CA ALA A 158 3.58 23.14 6.53
C ALA A 158 2.82 22.94 5.20
N PRO A 159 3.52 22.80 4.07
CA PRO A 159 2.90 22.36 2.82
C PRO A 159 2.20 21.01 3.01
N MET A 160 1.06 20.82 2.33
CA MET A 160 0.36 19.55 2.32
C MET A 160 1.28 18.46 1.74
N PRO A 161 1.44 17.30 2.42
CA PRO A 161 2.26 16.23 1.88
C PRO A 161 1.78 15.76 0.50
N PRO A 162 2.69 15.34 -0.40
CA PRO A 162 2.29 14.74 -1.66
C PRO A 162 1.46 13.47 -1.39
N ASN A 163 0.49 13.21 -2.27
CA ASN A 163 -0.44 12.07 -2.15
C ASN A 163 -1.35 12.11 -0.92
N ALA A 164 -1.58 13.28 -0.30
CA ALA A 164 -2.62 13.42 0.73
C ALA A 164 -4.00 13.04 0.20
N VAL A 165 -4.76 12.28 0.99
CA VAL A 165 -6.08 11.78 0.62
C VAL A 165 -7.10 12.92 0.68
N LEU A 166 -7.65 13.28 -0.47
CA LEU A 166 -8.71 14.28 -0.59
C LEU A 166 -10.01 13.74 0.01
N ALA A 167 -10.54 14.44 1.00
CA ALA A 167 -11.81 14.11 1.63
C ALA A 167 -13.00 14.73 0.89
N GLY A 168 -12.83 15.93 0.36
CA GLY A 168 -13.88 16.68 -0.33
C GLY A 168 -13.46 18.13 -0.53
N ASN A 169 -14.45 19.01 -0.57
CA ASN A 169 -14.26 20.44 -0.79
C ASN A 169 -15.13 21.24 0.19
N ASP A 170 -14.62 22.39 0.62
CA ASP A 170 -15.39 23.32 1.43
C ASP A 170 -16.43 24.07 0.59
N SER A 171 -17.27 24.87 1.24
CA SER A 171 -18.32 25.67 0.57
C SER A 171 -17.76 26.69 -0.44
N ASP A 172 -16.51 27.13 -0.27
CA ASP A 172 -15.80 28.00 -1.20
C ASP A 172 -15.02 27.24 -2.29
N GLY A 173 -15.14 25.91 -2.34
CA GLY A 173 -14.44 25.04 -3.28
C GLY A 173 -13.01 24.66 -2.85
N SER A 174 -12.49 25.19 -1.74
CA SER A 174 -11.16 24.82 -1.23
C SER A 174 -11.09 23.33 -0.89
N PRO A 175 -9.96 22.64 -1.18
CA PRO A 175 -9.84 21.22 -0.89
C PRO A 175 -9.78 20.95 0.63
N ILE A 176 -10.44 19.87 1.04
CA ILE A 176 -10.40 19.34 2.41
C ILE A 176 -9.72 17.97 2.36
N TYR A 177 -8.79 17.73 3.28
CA TYR A 177 -8.04 16.46 3.37
C TYR A 177 -8.41 15.66 4.62
N VAL A 178 -8.22 14.34 4.53
CA VAL A 178 -8.40 13.42 5.65
C VAL A 178 -7.24 13.58 6.62
N GLY A 179 -7.55 13.94 7.86
CA GLY A 179 -6.58 13.94 8.95
C GLY A 179 -7.08 13.19 10.18
N ARG A 180 -6.23 13.14 11.20
CA ARG A 180 -6.58 12.79 12.57
C ARG A 180 -5.67 13.51 13.55
N THR A 181 -6.09 13.65 14.79
CA THR A 181 -5.23 14.20 15.86
C THR A 181 -5.79 13.87 17.24
N TYR A 182 -4.96 14.03 18.27
CA TYR A 182 -5.36 13.81 19.65
C TYR A 182 -6.08 15.03 20.25
N HIS A 183 -7.09 14.74 21.05
CA HIS A 183 -7.74 15.72 21.92
C HIS A 183 -8.29 15.02 23.16
N GLU A 184 -7.86 15.47 24.34
CA GLU A 184 -8.38 14.99 25.64
C GLU A 184 -8.35 13.45 25.80
N GLY A 185 -7.32 12.79 25.24
CA GLY A 185 -7.13 11.34 25.33
C GLY A 185 -7.74 10.56 24.17
N ASP A 186 -8.64 11.18 23.39
CA ASP A 186 -9.20 10.59 22.18
C ASP A 186 -8.30 10.87 20.98
N GLN A 187 -8.17 9.91 20.05
CA GLN A 187 -7.62 10.12 18.73
C GLN A 187 -8.77 10.23 17.73
N LEU A 188 -8.94 11.43 17.17
CA LEU A 188 -10.15 11.81 16.44
C LEU A 188 -9.85 12.08 14.96
N PRO A 189 -10.70 11.58 14.04
CA PRO A 189 -10.74 12.05 12.64
C PRO A 189 -10.86 13.56 12.54
N ALA A 190 -10.15 14.15 11.58
CA ALA A 190 -10.03 15.60 11.41
C ALA A 190 -10.32 16.06 9.97
N LYS A 191 -10.97 17.23 9.88
CA LYS A 191 -11.12 18.05 8.67
C LYS A 191 -9.89 18.93 8.52
N VAL A 192 -9.02 18.65 7.54
CA VAL A 192 -7.78 19.43 7.31
C VAL A 192 -7.98 20.42 6.16
N LEU A 193 -7.76 21.71 6.44
CA LEU A 193 -7.96 22.83 5.51
C LEU A 193 -6.64 23.58 5.28
N PRO A 194 -5.80 23.17 4.31
CA PRO A 194 -4.52 23.82 4.07
C PRO A 194 -4.65 25.29 3.67
N THR A 195 -5.70 25.67 2.93
CA THR A 195 -5.94 27.09 2.55
C THR A 195 -6.21 27.99 3.75
N LYS A 196 -6.70 27.42 4.86
CA LYS A 196 -7.00 28.10 6.12
C LYS A 196 -5.94 27.81 7.19
N GLN A 197 -4.90 27.03 6.86
CA GLN A 197 -3.82 26.63 7.77
C GLN A 197 -4.33 26.08 9.12
N ILE A 198 -5.30 25.16 9.06
CA ILE A 198 -5.94 24.63 10.25
C ILE A 198 -6.53 23.25 10.00
N ALA A 199 -6.66 22.46 11.06
CA ALA A 199 -7.51 21.29 11.09
C ALA A 199 -8.57 21.41 12.19
N TYR A 200 -9.66 20.68 12.03
CA TYR A 200 -10.74 20.63 13.03
C TYR A 200 -11.12 19.21 13.37
N VAL A 201 -11.38 18.96 14.65
CA VAL A 201 -11.98 17.71 15.15
C VAL A 201 -13.29 18.02 15.84
N CYS A 202 -14.20 17.06 15.84
CA CYS A 202 -15.43 17.15 16.63
C CYS A 202 -15.21 16.60 18.03
N HIS A 203 -15.59 17.34 19.07
CA HIS A 203 -15.56 16.84 20.44
C HIS A 203 -16.63 17.53 21.29
N ASN A 204 -17.40 16.76 22.05
CA ASN A 204 -18.44 17.24 22.96
C ASN A 204 -19.36 18.33 22.37
N GLY A 205 -19.91 18.12 21.17
CA GLY A 205 -20.81 19.07 20.53
C GLY A 205 -20.12 20.25 19.80
N GLN A 206 -18.79 20.35 19.86
CA GLN A 206 -18.04 21.49 19.32
C GLN A 206 -17.07 21.09 18.21
N GLU A 207 -16.78 22.07 17.34
CA GLU A 207 -15.67 22.04 16.39
C GLU A 207 -14.42 22.64 17.06
N ILE A 208 -13.38 21.82 17.22
CA ILE A 208 -12.16 22.19 17.96
C ILE A 208 -10.99 22.40 16.98
N PRO A 209 -10.33 23.57 16.99
CA PRO A 209 -9.21 23.88 16.10
C PRO A 209 -7.92 23.18 16.52
N LYS A 210 -7.11 22.79 15.52
CA LYS A 210 -5.86 22.05 15.68
C LYS A 210 -4.81 22.55 14.69
N HIS A 211 -3.60 22.81 15.21
CA HIS A 211 -2.44 23.25 14.40
C HIS A 211 -1.39 22.15 14.20
N SER A 212 -1.54 21.01 14.87
CA SER A 212 -0.73 19.81 14.68
C SER A 212 -1.63 18.59 14.56
N PHE A 213 -1.37 17.76 13.56
CA PHE A 213 -2.21 16.64 13.17
C PHE A 213 -1.43 15.66 12.30
N GLU A 214 -2.04 14.50 12.03
CA GLU A 214 -1.58 13.58 11.00
C GLU A 214 -2.51 13.70 9.78
N VAL A 215 -1.93 13.66 8.59
CA VAL A 215 -2.65 13.59 7.31
C VAL A 215 -2.55 12.17 6.77
N LEU A 216 -3.65 11.64 6.26
CA LEU A 216 -3.65 10.36 5.58
C LEU A 216 -3.04 10.53 4.18
N ILE A 217 -1.99 9.77 3.88
CA ILE A 217 -1.28 9.84 2.60
C ILE A 217 -1.24 8.47 1.91
N GLY A 218 -1.23 8.51 0.59
CA GLY A 218 -1.07 7.32 -0.25
C GLY A 218 -2.29 6.40 -0.24
N GLY A 219 -2.04 5.19 -0.71
CA GLY A 219 -3.00 4.10 -0.81
C GLY A 219 -4.06 4.21 -1.90
N GLN A 220 -4.69 3.06 -2.18
CA GLN A 220 -5.88 2.99 -3.03
C GLN A 220 -7.11 3.03 -2.12
N VAL A 221 -7.84 4.13 -2.18
CA VAL A 221 -9.02 4.36 -1.34
C VAL A 221 -10.24 4.69 -2.16
N SER A 222 -11.41 4.38 -1.61
CA SER A 222 -12.69 4.81 -2.18
C SER A 222 -13.67 5.18 -1.08
N TRP A 223 -14.64 6.02 -1.43
CA TRP A 223 -15.76 6.38 -0.56
C TRP A 223 -16.96 5.51 -0.91
N VAL A 224 -17.55 4.85 0.09
CA VAL A 224 -18.67 3.93 -0.09
C VAL A 224 -19.88 4.42 0.72
N PRO A 225 -21.08 4.51 0.12
CA PRO A 225 -22.30 4.87 0.84
C PRO A 225 -22.58 3.93 2.02
N SER A 226 -22.94 4.50 3.16
CA SER A 226 -23.30 3.79 4.38
C SER A 226 -24.21 4.66 5.25
N GLY A 227 -24.49 4.21 6.48
CA GLY A 227 -25.23 5.00 7.44
C GLY A 227 -25.44 4.28 8.77
N PHE A 228 -26.02 5.01 9.73
CA PHE A 228 -26.52 4.47 10.99
C PHE A 228 -25.49 3.64 11.78
N GLY A 229 -24.22 4.05 11.76
CA GLY A 229 -23.12 3.36 12.45
C GLY A 229 -22.52 2.18 11.69
N SER A 230 -23.05 1.83 10.52
CA SER A 230 -22.50 0.77 9.69
C SER A 230 -21.12 1.16 9.17
N VAL A 231 -20.17 0.24 9.33
CA VAL A 231 -18.79 0.35 8.89
C VAL A 231 -18.48 -0.88 8.02
N PRO A 232 -18.24 -0.71 6.71
CA PRO A 232 -17.90 -1.82 5.82
C PRO A 232 -16.53 -2.43 6.12
N PRO A 233 -16.24 -3.64 5.61
CA PRO A 233 -14.89 -4.19 5.61
C PRO A 233 -13.87 -3.21 5.02
N ASN A 234 -12.64 -3.25 5.53
CA ASN A 234 -11.53 -2.39 5.11
C ASN A 234 -11.76 -0.88 5.31
N ALA A 235 -12.72 -0.47 6.14
CA ALA A 235 -12.86 0.93 6.52
C ALA A 235 -11.58 1.45 7.19
N VAL A 236 -11.16 2.65 6.77
CA VAL A 236 -9.96 3.30 7.30
C VAL A 236 -10.19 3.68 8.76
N PHE A 237 -9.35 3.10 9.63
CA PHE A 237 -9.33 3.39 11.05
C PHE A 237 -8.81 4.82 11.29
N GLY A 238 -9.67 5.67 11.84
CA GLY A 238 -9.38 7.08 12.09
C GLY A 238 -8.82 7.38 13.48
N GLY A 239 -9.04 6.47 14.44
CA GLY A 239 -8.56 6.59 15.80
C GLY A 239 -9.48 5.86 16.78
N ARG A 240 -9.34 6.16 18.07
CA ARG A 240 -10.13 5.56 19.15
C ARG A 240 -10.50 6.61 20.19
N THR A 241 -11.65 6.42 20.83
CA THR A 241 -11.96 7.12 22.08
C THR A 241 -11.00 6.64 23.19
N SER A 242 -10.91 7.42 24.26
CA SER A 242 -10.19 7.10 25.49
C SER A 242 -10.73 5.84 26.20
N SER A 243 -12.00 5.49 26.00
CA SER A 243 -12.59 4.21 26.42
C SER A 243 -12.26 3.04 25.50
N GLY A 244 -11.58 3.29 24.38
CA GLY A 244 -11.14 2.30 23.42
C GLY A 244 -12.12 2.01 22.30
N GLU A 245 -13.21 2.75 22.11
CA GLU A 245 -14.10 2.54 20.95
C GLU A 245 -13.43 3.00 19.65
N ALA A 246 -13.46 2.15 18.61
CA ALA A 246 -12.89 2.48 17.31
C ALA A 246 -13.73 3.53 16.57
N LEU A 247 -13.04 4.53 16.02
CA LEU A 247 -13.60 5.57 15.18
C LEU A 247 -13.08 5.43 13.75
N TYR A 248 -13.95 5.71 12.79
CA TYR A 248 -13.65 5.56 11.36
C TYR A 248 -13.83 6.88 10.62
N ILE A 249 -13.19 6.97 9.46
CA ILE A 249 -13.29 8.15 8.60
C ILE A 249 -14.57 8.07 7.78
N GLY A 250 -15.47 9.04 7.98
CA GLY A 250 -16.63 9.24 7.11
C GLY A 250 -16.66 10.64 6.55
N ARG A 251 -17.50 10.88 5.55
CA ARG A 251 -17.81 12.22 5.04
C ARG A 251 -19.28 12.35 4.66
N ALA A 252 -19.76 13.58 4.62
CA ALA A 252 -21.10 13.88 4.14
C ALA A 252 -21.20 15.29 3.55
N HIS A 253 -22.20 15.50 2.71
CA HIS A 253 -22.59 16.81 2.25
C HIS A 253 -23.36 17.56 3.35
N TYR A 254 -22.93 18.78 3.65
CA TYR A 254 -23.62 19.68 4.58
C TYR A 254 -23.36 21.13 4.18
N MET A 255 -24.44 21.91 3.98
CA MET A 255 -24.38 23.35 3.67
C MET A 255 -23.41 23.71 2.53
N GLY A 256 -23.42 22.92 1.44
CA GLY A 256 -22.56 23.14 0.27
C GLY A 256 -21.12 22.64 0.40
N SER A 257 -20.74 22.09 1.57
CA SER A 257 -19.43 21.49 1.83
C SER A 257 -19.52 19.96 1.81
N LEU A 258 -18.53 19.27 1.26
CA LEU A 258 -18.33 17.83 1.42
C LEU A 258 -17.22 17.63 2.44
N THR A 259 -17.62 17.37 3.70
CA THR A 259 -16.71 17.45 4.85
C THR A 259 -16.52 16.07 5.50
N PRO A 260 -15.27 15.67 5.81
CA PRO A 260 -14.98 14.48 6.60
C PRO A 260 -15.25 14.70 8.09
N GLY A 261 -15.43 13.62 8.81
CA GLY A 261 -15.64 13.61 10.24
C GLY A 261 -15.47 12.24 10.86
N LYS A 262 -15.87 12.10 12.13
CA LYS A 262 -15.75 10.84 12.87
C LYS A 262 -17.03 10.03 12.78
N ILE A 263 -16.93 8.81 12.25
CA ILE A 263 -17.98 7.81 12.41
C ILE A 263 -17.79 7.21 13.80
N HIS A 264 -18.85 7.28 14.61
CA HIS A 264 -18.92 6.69 15.93
C HIS A 264 -19.96 5.57 15.91
N PRO A 265 -19.52 4.29 15.78
CA PRO A 265 -20.42 3.16 15.55
C PRO A 265 -21.50 3.01 16.62
N SER A 266 -21.15 3.12 17.92
CA SER A 266 -22.11 2.99 19.02
C SER A 266 -23.15 4.11 19.04
N HIS A 267 -22.78 5.32 18.60
CA HIS A 267 -23.71 6.45 18.44
C HIS A 267 -24.53 6.35 17.14
N GLN A 268 -24.22 5.39 16.27
CA GLN A 268 -24.83 5.21 14.96
C GLN A 268 -24.80 6.47 14.09
N THR A 269 -23.71 7.23 14.15
CA THR A 269 -23.65 8.62 13.63
C THR A 269 -22.27 8.95 13.08
N LEU A 270 -22.24 9.69 11.95
CA LEU A 270 -21.09 10.49 11.54
C LEU A 270 -21.22 11.88 12.16
N TYR A 271 -20.17 12.36 12.80
CA TYR A 271 -20.06 13.73 13.30
C TYR A 271 -19.06 14.52 12.45
N ILE A 272 -19.52 15.62 11.83
CA ILE A 272 -18.65 16.52 11.05
C ILE A 272 -18.46 17.87 11.75
N PRO A 273 -17.26 18.49 11.65
CA PRO A 273 -17.01 19.81 12.22
C PRO A 273 -17.46 20.89 11.22
N TYR A 274 -18.36 21.76 11.66
CA TYR A 274 -18.88 22.84 10.82
C TYR A 274 -19.33 24.05 11.66
N ALA A 275 -18.80 25.23 11.33
CA ALA A 275 -19.21 26.53 11.88
C ALA A 275 -19.24 26.57 13.42
N GLY A 276 -18.22 26.02 14.06
CA GLY A 276 -18.07 25.98 15.52
C GLY A 276 -18.79 24.83 16.21
N SER A 277 -19.57 24.03 15.48
CA SER A 277 -20.38 22.94 16.03
C SER A 277 -20.02 21.57 15.47
N GLU A 278 -20.33 20.55 16.27
CA GLU A 278 -20.36 19.15 15.84
C GLU A 278 -21.74 18.82 15.28
N ILE A 279 -21.80 18.45 14.00
CA ILE A 279 -23.06 18.17 13.31
C ILE A 279 -23.26 16.66 13.15
N PRO A 280 -24.34 16.08 13.72
CA PRO A 280 -24.65 14.66 13.59
C PRO A 280 -25.34 14.35 12.25
N ILE A 281 -24.86 13.32 11.55
CA ILE A 281 -25.37 12.88 10.25
C ILE A 281 -25.55 11.35 10.25
N LYS A 282 -26.72 10.88 9.78
CA LYS A 282 -27.06 9.45 9.76
C LYS A 282 -26.72 8.74 8.45
N ASN A 283 -26.76 9.43 7.32
CA ASN A 283 -26.39 8.89 6.01
C ASN A 283 -25.10 9.54 5.55
N TYR A 284 -24.09 8.75 5.23
CA TYR A 284 -22.74 9.22 4.97
C TYR A 284 -21.99 8.28 4.03
N GLU A 285 -20.80 8.66 3.61
CA GLU A 285 -19.85 7.75 2.96
C GLU A 285 -18.75 7.37 3.94
N VAL A 286 -18.27 6.13 3.86
CA VAL A 286 -17.12 5.62 4.63
C VAL A 286 -15.92 5.53 3.71
N LEU A 287 -14.76 5.98 4.20
CA LEU A 287 -13.50 5.77 3.50
C LEU A 287 -13.04 4.32 3.70
N ILE A 288 -12.83 3.58 2.60
CA ILE A 288 -12.26 2.23 2.62
C ILE A 288 -10.92 2.20 1.88
N GLU A 289 -10.06 1.25 2.26
CA GLU A 289 -8.79 0.93 1.61
C GLU A 289 -8.87 -0.42 0.86
N HIS A 290 -8.18 -0.54 -0.28
CA HIS A 290 -8.10 -1.76 -1.12
C HIS A 290 -6.76 -2.49 -0.99
#